data_AF-A0A367LWR5-F1
#
_entry.id   AF-A0A367LWR5-F1
#
_cell.length_a   1.000
_cell.length_b   1.000
_cell.length_c   1.000
_cell.angle_alpha   90.00
_cell.angle_beta   90.00
_cell.angle_gamma   90.00
#
_symmetry.space_group_name_H-M   'P 1'
#
loop_
_entity.id
_entity.type
_entity.pdbx_description
1 polymer ?
#
loop_
_entity_poly.entity_id
_entity_poly.type
_entity_poly.pdbx_seq_one_letter_code
_entity_poly.pdbx_strand_id
1 'polypeptide(L)'
;MLVSHRRPTEEAYAELQAAYDFYNDHLFASQERLPACLITYQREKRTMGYLSQARFIRRDGIKADEIAMNPDYFAVIPLVEILQTLVHEMVHLWQYHFGKPSRACYHNTEWANKM
;
A
#
# COMPACT_ATOMS: atom_id res chain seq x y z
N MET A 1 -9.82 -36.82 5.54
CA MET A 1 -9.31 -35.46 5.77
C MET A 1 -9.46 -34.69 4.47
N LEU A 2 -10.34 -33.69 4.42
CA LEU A 2 -10.35 -32.74 3.30
C LEU A 2 -9.08 -31.89 3.43
N VAL A 3 -8.13 -32.08 2.51
CA VAL A 3 -7.03 -31.13 2.36
C VAL A 3 -7.68 -29.84 1.88
N SER A 4 -7.82 -28.86 2.78
CA SER A 4 -8.13 -27.49 2.38
C SER A 4 -7.06 -27.09 1.38
N HIS A 5 -7.44 -26.98 0.10
CA HIS A 5 -6.53 -26.50 -0.93
C HIS A 5 -6.36 -25.00 -0.68
N ARG A 6 -5.40 -24.66 0.19
CA ARG A 6 -4.95 -23.29 0.38
C ARG A 6 -4.68 -22.68 -0.99
N ARG A 7 -5.28 -21.51 -1.26
CA ARG A 7 -5.12 -20.76 -2.52
C ARG A 7 -4.08 -19.67 -2.26
N PRO A 8 -2.79 -19.90 -2.57
CA PRO A 8 -1.71 -19.06 -2.04
C PRO A 8 -1.82 -17.59 -2.45
N THR A 9 -2.29 -17.34 -3.68
CA THR A 9 -2.55 -15.97 -4.17
C THR A 9 -3.58 -15.27 -3.29
N GLU A 10 -4.66 -15.95 -2.93
CA GLU A 10 -5.72 -15.30 -2.16
C GLU A 10 -5.33 -15.10 -0.71
N GLU A 11 -4.64 -16.07 -0.11
CA GLU A 11 -4.13 -15.94 1.26
C GLU A 11 -3.17 -14.75 1.36
N ALA A 12 -2.17 -14.68 0.47
CA ALA A 12 -1.16 -13.63 0.52
C ALA A 12 -1.76 -12.24 0.27
N TYR A 13 -2.71 -12.10 -0.66
CA TYR A 13 -3.33 -10.80 -0.93
C TYR A 13 -4.41 -10.45 0.10
N ALA A 14 -5.08 -11.42 0.72
CA ALA A 14 -6.00 -11.17 1.82
C ALA A 14 -5.28 -10.62 3.06
N GLU A 15 -4.07 -11.10 3.35
CA GLU A 15 -3.25 -10.57 4.45
C GLU A 15 -2.84 -9.11 4.20
N LEU A 16 -2.39 -8.78 2.98
CA LEU A 16 -2.09 -7.40 2.59
C LEU A 16 -3.32 -6.50 2.67
N GLN A 17 -4.46 -6.98 2.18
CA GLN A 17 -5.71 -6.24 2.23
C GLN A 17 -6.13 -5.97 3.68
N ALA A 18 -6.06 -6.99 4.55
CA ALA A 18 -6.37 -6.84 5.96
C ALA A 18 -5.45 -5.82 6.66
N ALA A 19 -4.15 -5.81 6.34
CA ALA A 19 -3.21 -4.83 6.86
C ALA A 19 -3.57 -3.40 6.39
N TYR A 20 -3.85 -3.23 5.10
CA TYR A 20 -4.27 -1.94 4.55
C TYR A 20 -5.56 -1.43 5.22
N ASP A 21 -6.58 -2.28 5.31
CA ASP A 21 -7.87 -1.92 5.91
C ASP A 21 -7.70 -1.55 7.39
N PHE A 22 -6.91 -2.34 8.14
CA PHE A 22 -6.59 -2.05 9.53
C PHE A 22 -5.95 -0.66 9.69
N TYR A 23 -4.90 -0.35 8.94
CA TYR A 23 -4.26 0.95 9.05
C TYR A 23 -5.12 2.09 8.52
N ASN A 24 -5.90 1.87 7.46
CA ASN A 24 -6.81 2.88 6.92
C ASN A 24 -7.84 3.28 7.99
N ASP A 25 -8.43 2.30 8.67
CA ASP A 25 -9.42 2.53 9.71
C ASP A 25 -8.82 3.18 10.97
N HIS A 26 -7.60 2.82 11.37
CA HIS A 26 -7.01 3.28 12.63
C HIS A 26 -6.16 4.56 12.53
N LEU A 27 -5.54 4.82 11.37
CA LEU A 27 -4.61 5.95 11.19
C LEU A 27 -5.17 7.07 10.30
N PHE A 28 -6.09 6.76 9.38
CA PHE A 28 -6.55 7.71 8.37
C PHE A 28 -8.02 8.09 8.53
N ALA A 29 -8.90 7.12 8.81
CA ALA A 29 -10.35 7.30 8.76
C ALA A 29 -10.95 8.31 9.76
N SER A 30 -10.22 8.69 10.82
CA SER A 30 -10.65 9.76 11.73
C SER A 30 -10.63 11.16 11.09
N GLN A 31 -9.85 11.33 10.02
CA GLN A 31 -9.78 12.55 9.22
C GLN A 31 -10.38 12.31 7.84
N GLU A 32 -9.75 11.42 7.06
CA GLU A 32 -10.12 11.12 5.67
C GLU A 32 -9.80 9.66 5.39
N ARG A 33 -10.81 8.86 5.03
CA ARG A 33 -10.59 7.45 4.66
C ARG A 33 -9.95 7.37 3.29
N LEU A 34 -8.88 6.60 3.17
CA LEU A 34 -8.18 6.44 1.89
C LEU A 34 -9.03 5.68 0.87
N PRO A 35 -8.99 6.07 -0.42
CA PRO A 35 -9.65 5.32 -1.47
C PRO A 35 -8.99 3.96 -1.66
N ALA A 36 -9.79 2.94 -1.99
CA ALA A 36 -9.26 1.62 -2.31
C ALA A 36 -8.29 1.70 -3.50
N CYS A 37 -7.13 1.05 -3.36
CA CYS A 37 -6.11 0.91 -4.39
C CYS A 37 -5.80 -0.56 -4.68
N LEU A 38 -5.16 -0.84 -5.81
CA LEU A 38 -4.63 -2.17 -6.05
C LEU A 38 -3.37 -2.36 -5.19
N ILE A 39 -3.30 -3.44 -4.41
CA ILE A 39 -2.07 -3.81 -3.72
C ILE A 39 -1.42 -4.93 -4.54
N THR A 40 -0.15 -4.80 -4.90
CA THR A 40 0.54 -5.75 -5.78
C THR A 40 1.87 -6.22 -5.19
N TYR A 41 2.33 -7.40 -5.64
CA TYR A 41 3.71 -7.82 -5.44
C TYR A 41 4.57 -7.43 -6.63
N GLN A 42 5.60 -6.61 -6.40
CA GLN A 42 6.54 -6.17 -7.45
C GLN A 42 7.98 -6.35 -6.98
N ARG A 43 8.77 -7.10 -7.76
CA ARG A 43 10.21 -7.27 -7.51
C ARG A 43 10.99 -6.21 -8.26
N GLU A 44 11.16 -5.06 -7.64
CA GLU A 44 11.95 -3.97 -8.17
C GLU A 44 13.23 -3.79 -7.35
N LYS A 45 14.36 -3.54 -8.03
CA LYS A 45 15.66 -3.47 -7.34
C LYS A 45 15.69 -2.26 -6.41
N ARG A 46 16.15 -2.48 -5.17
CA ARG A 46 16.45 -1.43 -4.17
C ARG A 46 15.22 -0.62 -3.71
N THR A 47 14.03 -1.19 -3.77
CA THR A 47 12.85 -0.60 -3.13
C THR A 47 12.05 -1.65 -2.35
N MET A 48 11.59 -1.30 -1.16
CA MET A 48 10.72 -2.14 -0.34
C MET A 48 9.25 -2.03 -0.76
N GLY A 49 8.86 -0.89 -1.34
CA GLY A 49 7.52 -0.62 -1.85
C GLY A 49 7.45 0.72 -2.57
N TYR A 50 6.36 0.98 -3.28
CA TYR A 50 6.12 2.27 -3.91
C TYR A 50 4.63 2.48 -4.23
N LEU A 51 4.19 3.73 -4.23
CA LEU A 51 2.91 4.17 -4.79
C LEU A 51 3.04 4.52 -6.29
N SER A 52 2.10 4.03 -7.10
CA SER A 52 1.85 4.49 -8.46
C SER A 52 0.44 5.05 -8.59
N GLN A 53 0.35 6.37 -8.80
CA GLN A 53 -0.91 7.09 -8.91
C GLN A 53 -1.62 6.82 -10.26
N ALA A 54 -2.93 6.58 -10.22
CA ALA A 54 -3.80 6.46 -11.37
C ALA A 54 -3.30 5.47 -12.45
N ARG A 55 -2.66 4.39 -12.01
CA ARG A 55 -1.90 3.43 -12.85
C ARG A 55 -2.81 2.46 -13.59
N PHE A 56 -3.92 2.06 -12.98
CA PHE A 56 -4.85 1.09 -13.54
C PHE A 56 -6.16 1.76 -13.95
N ILE A 57 -6.80 1.23 -14.98
CA ILE A 57 -8.13 1.67 -15.42
C ILE A 57 -9.08 0.50 -15.18
N ARG A 58 -10.07 0.70 -14.32
CA ARG A 58 -11.15 -0.26 -14.06
C ARG A 58 -12.09 -0.30 -15.26
N ARG A 59 -12.91 -1.36 -15.34
CA ARG A 59 -13.90 -1.52 -16.43
C ARG A 59 -14.94 -0.40 -16.50
N ASP A 60 -15.21 0.25 -15.38
CA ASP A 60 -16.11 1.41 -15.27
C ASP A 60 -15.42 2.74 -15.68
N GLY A 61 -14.16 2.68 -16.14
CA GLY A 61 -13.38 3.85 -16.56
C GLY A 61 -12.71 4.61 -15.42
N ILE A 62 -12.94 4.22 -14.16
CA ILE A 62 -12.33 4.87 -13.00
C ILE A 62 -10.87 4.42 -12.89
N LYS A 63 -9.97 5.39 -12.70
CA LYS A 63 -8.56 5.09 -12.44
C LYS A 63 -8.37 4.62 -10.99
N ALA A 64 -7.53 3.61 -10.81
CA ALA A 64 -7.12 3.12 -9.51
C ALA A 64 -5.61 3.33 -9.33
N ASP A 65 -5.23 3.74 -8.12
CA ASP A 65 -3.84 3.78 -7.70
C ASP A 65 -3.33 2.37 -7.39
N GLU A 66 -2.02 2.24 -7.25
CA GLU A 66 -1.33 1.00 -6.90
C GLU A 66 -0.37 1.25 -5.75
N ILE A 67 -0.46 0.44 -4.69
CA ILE A 67 0.63 0.27 -3.72
C ILE A 67 1.32 -1.05 -4.02
N ALA A 68 2.54 -0.97 -4.52
CA ALA A 68 3.37 -2.13 -4.80
C ALA A 68 4.24 -2.45 -3.58
N MET A 69 4.23 -3.70 -3.15
CA MET A 69 5.06 -4.23 -2.06
C MET A 69 6.09 -5.21 -2.63
N ASN A 70 7.34 -5.15 -2.17
CA ASN A 70 8.38 -6.03 -2.68
C ASN A 70 8.51 -7.31 -1.82
N PRO A 71 8.07 -8.48 -2.34
CA PRO A 71 8.08 -9.73 -1.58
C PRO A 71 9.49 -10.28 -1.31
N ASP A 72 10.53 -9.82 -2.01
CA ASP A 72 11.91 -10.28 -1.78
C ASP A 72 12.41 -9.93 -0.36
N TYR A 73 11.82 -8.91 0.26
CA TYR A 73 12.15 -8.52 1.62
C TYR A 73 11.38 -9.30 2.68
N PHE A 74 10.24 -9.91 2.35
CA PHE A 74 9.30 -10.45 3.35
C PHE A 74 9.90 -11.59 4.18
N ALA A 75 10.81 -12.36 3.59
CA ALA A 75 11.48 -13.48 4.26
C ALA A 75 12.73 -13.07 5.07
N VAL A 76 13.21 -11.84 4.92
CA VAL A 76 14.55 -11.43 5.39
C VAL A 76 14.54 -10.20 6.31
N ILE A 77 13.42 -9.49 6.43
CA ILE A 77 13.26 -8.37 7.36
C ILE A 77 12.13 -8.63 8.36
N PRO A 78 12.14 -7.98 9.54
CA PRO A 78 11.04 -8.06 10.50
C PRO A 78 9.69 -7.60 9.91
N LEU A 79 8.59 -8.21 10.35
CA LEU A 79 7.23 -7.85 9.90
C LEU A 79 6.92 -6.36 10.08
N VAL A 80 7.39 -5.74 11.16
CA VAL A 80 7.20 -4.31 11.41
C VAL A 80 7.78 -3.43 10.30
N GLU A 81 8.89 -3.86 9.68
CA GLU A 81 9.52 -3.15 8.56
C GLU A 81 8.66 -3.22 7.29
N ILE A 82 7.99 -4.35 7.07
CA ILE A 82 7.05 -4.55 5.95
C ILE A 82 5.81 -3.68 6.15
N LEU A 83 5.24 -3.70 7.36
CA LEU A 83 4.02 -2.96 7.67
C LEU A 83 4.26 -1.44 7.69
N GLN A 84 5.41 -0.97 8.19
CA GLN A 84 5.74 0.46 8.09
C GLN A 84 5.95 0.91 6.64
N THR A 85 6.49 0.04 5.77
CA THR A 85 6.58 0.32 4.33
C THR A 85 5.18 0.48 3.74
N LEU A 86 4.23 -0.39 4.10
CA LEU A 86 2.84 -0.24 3.66
C LEU A 86 2.25 1.10 4.11
N VAL A 87 2.42 1.46 5.39
CA VAL A 87 1.92 2.73 5.93
C VAL A 87 2.60 3.92 5.26
N HIS A 88 3.90 3.85 4.98
CA HIS A 88 4.65 4.87 4.24
C HIS A 88 4.00 5.16 2.87
N GLU A 89 3.70 4.11 2.10
CA GLU A 89 3.02 4.25 0.81
C GLU A 89 1.57 4.70 0.95
N MET A 90 0.89 4.36 2.06
CA MET A 90 -0.44 4.89 2.38
C MET A 90 -0.41 6.40 2.70
N VAL A 91 0.67 6.93 3.32
CA VAL A 91 0.85 8.38 3.51
C VAL A 91 1.09 9.06 2.17
N HIS A 92 1.83 8.45 1.26
CA HIS A 92 1.93 8.93 -0.12
C HIS A 92 0.55 8.97 -0.82
N LEU A 93 -0.28 7.93 -0.62
CA LEU A 93 -1.62 7.87 -1.18
C LEU A 93 -2.51 8.97 -0.60
N TRP A 94 -2.48 9.15 0.73
CA TRP A 94 -3.18 10.24 1.42
C TRP A 94 -2.79 11.60 0.85
N GLN A 95 -1.49 11.88 0.75
CA GLN A 95 -1.03 13.18 0.31
C GLN A 95 -1.41 13.45 -1.15
N TYR A 96 -1.42 12.43 -1.99
CA TYR A 96 -1.85 12.57 -3.38
C TYR A 96 -3.32 13.00 -3.50
N HIS A 97 -4.21 12.39 -2.71
CA HIS A 97 -5.65 12.67 -2.78
C HIS A 97 -6.10 13.89 -1.99
N PHE A 98 -5.42 14.21 -0.88
CA PHE A 98 -5.91 15.19 0.10
C PHE A 98 -4.90 16.31 0.41
N GLY A 99 -3.66 16.20 -0.07
CA GLY A 99 -2.57 17.11 0.25
C GLY A 99 -1.92 17.72 -0.99
N LYS A 100 -0.66 18.13 -0.83
CA LYS A 100 0.17 18.72 -1.88
C LYS A 100 1.50 17.97 -1.96
N PRO A 101 1.59 16.93 -2.79
CA PRO A 101 2.80 16.12 -2.88
C PRO A 101 4.00 16.93 -3.34
N SER A 102 5.17 16.56 -2.83
CA SER A 102 6.47 17.03 -3.33
C SER A 102 6.77 16.49 -4.73
N ARG A 103 7.92 16.90 -5.28
CA ARG A 103 8.51 16.21 -6.43
C ARG A 103 8.71 14.72 -6.09
N ALA A 104 8.63 13.87 -7.11
CA ALA A 104 8.82 12.43 -6.97
C ALA A 104 10.09 12.11 -6.16
N CYS A 105 9.98 11.10 -5.28
CA CYS A 105 11.04 10.62 -4.37
C CYS A 105 11.46 11.56 -3.23
N TYR A 106 10.78 12.70 -3.03
CA TYR A 106 11.02 13.58 -1.88
C TYR A 106 9.82 13.63 -0.95
N HIS A 107 10.07 13.86 0.34
CA HIS A 107 9.05 14.10 1.36
C HIS A 107 9.10 15.55 1.83
N ASN A 108 7.99 16.27 1.73
CA ASN A 108 7.86 17.63 2.27
C ASN A 108 7.37 17.61 3.74
N THR A 109 7.27 18.78 4.36
CA THR A 109 6.81 18.92 5.76
C THR A 109 5.41 18.37 6.00
N GLU A 110 4.50 18.47 5.02
CA GLU A 110 3.14 17.91 5.16
C GLU A 110 3.17 16.39 5.25
N TRP A 111 3.97 15.74 4.39
CA TRP A 111 4.19 14.30 4.45
C TRP A 111 4.84 13.90 5.78
N ALA A 112 5.89 14.61 6.18
CA ALA A 112 6.65 14.30 7.39
C ALA A 112 5.85 14.50 8.69
N ASN A 113 4.85 15.39 8.70
CA ASN A 113 3.97 15.58 9.85
C ASN A 113 2.87 14.51 9.93
N LYS A 114 2.55 13.86 8.80
CA LYS A 114 1.55 12.79 8.74
C LYS A 114 2.15 11.43 9.12
N MET A 115 3.42 11.22 8.78
CA MET A 115 4.22 10.04 9.14
C MET A 115 4.64 10.08 10.61
#